data_AF-A0A2D6RIL0-F1
#
_entry.id   AF-A0A2D6RIL0-F1
#
_cell.length_a   1.000
_cell.length_b   1.000
_cell.length_c   1.000
_cell.angle_alpha   90.00
_cell.angle_beta   90.00
_cell.angle_gamma   90.00
#
_symmetry.space_group_name_H-M   'P 1'
#
loop_
_entity.id
_entity.type
_entity.pdbx_description
1 polymer ?
#
loop_
_entity_poly.entity_id
_entity_poly.type
_entity_poly.pdbx_seq_one_letter_code
_entity_poly.pdbx_strand_id
1 'polypeptide(L)'
;MMTAESLVFEHIKKDKNLYSTPQIPALTVYDDNWFVRNDYDVLSVGQRNYVINYLTGKGFKQKSGRSLVNGDITVHFPRPQSNLAVSAFQPEFVTFNSKDYYCLTPTQFAEALCYRSVNIGLCEQDLASQLKQLIDKCPYNIEWLRDISYRTIIESITAKQFSELMAYQAEVVKAKFKMKKAL
;
A
#
# COMPACT_ATOMS: atom_id res chain seq x y z
N MET A 1 -23.59 6.39 -14.20
CA MET A 1 -23.64 6.60 -12.74
C MET A 1 -22.33 6.10 -12.16
N MET A 2 -21.52 6.98 -11.56
CA MET A 2 -20.37 6.53 -10.76
C MET A 2 -20.91 5.88 -9.48
N THR A 3 -20.45 4.67 -9.17
CA THR A 3 -20.80 4.00 -7.90
C THR A 3 -20.18 4.77 -6.73
N ALA A 4 -20.78 4.70 -5.54
CA ALA A 4 -20.22 5.32 -4.33
C ALA A 4 -18.78 4.85 -4.03
N GLU A 5 -18.47 3.62 -4.47
CA GLU A 5 -17.15 3.01 -4.52
C GLU A 5 -16.13 3.84 -5.32
N SER A 6 -16.48 4.26 -6.54
CA SER A 6 -15.64 5.14 -7.36
C SER A 6 -15.34 6.46 -6.66
N LEU A 7 -16.31 7.06 -5.97
CA LEU A 7 -16.11 8.35 -5.32
C LEU A 7 -15.09 8.31 -4.17
N VAL A 8 -15.15 7.30 -3.29
CA VAL A 8 -14.25 7.21 -2.13
C VAL A 8 -12.78 7.07 -2.57
N PHE A 9 -12.50 6.20 -3.54
CA PHE A 9 -11.15 5.96 -4.03
C PHE A 9 -10.64 7.05 -5.00
N GLU A 10 -11.53 7.72 -5.73
CA GLU A 10 -11.16 8.93 -6.48
C GLU A 10 -10.75 10.08 -5.54
N HIS A 11 -11.39 10.20 -4.37
CA HIS A 11 -10.99 11.21 -3.38
C HIS A 11 -9.64 10.90 -2.73
N ILE A 12 -9.27 9.63 -2.55
CA ILE A 12 -7.96 9.24 -2.02
C ILE A 12 -6.82 9.78 -2.89
N LYS A 13 -7.00 9.85 -4.22
CA LYS A 13 -5.99 10.42 -5.13
C LYS A 13 -5.63 11.87 -4.80
N LYS A 14 -6.55 12.62 -4.19
CA LYS A 14 -6.34 14.03 -3.79
C LYS A 14 -5.69 14.18 -2.41
N ASP A 15 -5.69 13.12 -1.60
CA ASP A 15 -5.03 13.14 -0.30
C ASP A 15 -3.51 13.09 -0.47
N LYS A 16 -2.80 13.79 0.42
CA LYS A 16 -1.34 13.94 0.39
C LYS A 16 -0.60 12.70 0.90
N ASN A 17 -1.22 11.92 1.78
CA ASN A 17 -0.62 10.82 2.52
C ASN A 17 -1.21 9.46 2.12
N LEU A 18 -2.41 9.44 1.52
CA LEU A 18 -3.07 8.21 1.06
C LEU A 18 -2.77 7.91 -0.40
N TYR A 19 -2.68 6.63 -0.69
CA TYR A 19 -2.55 6.09 -2.03
C TYR A 19 -3.51 4.92 -2.24
N SER A 20 -4.12 4.87 -3.42
CA SER A 20 -4.91 3.74 -3.90
C SER A 20 -4.84 3.73 -5.42
N THR A 21 -5.04 2.56 -6.02
CA THR A 21 -5.07 2.41 -7.48
C THR A 21 -6.23 1.48 -7.88
N PRO A 22 -6.86 1.67 -9.06
CA PRO A 22 -7.88 0.74 -9.55
C PRO A 22 -7.33 -0.67 -9.88
N GLN A 23 -6.02 -0.89 -9.74
CA GLN A 23 -5.41 -2.19 -10.04
C GLN A 23 -5.63 -3.22 -8.93
N ILE A 24 -5.82 -2.81 -7.67
CA ILE A 24 -6.08 -3.71 -6.53
C ILE A 24 -7.11 -3.10 -5.57
N PRO A 25 -7.91 -3.91 -4.85
CA PRO A 25 -8.87 -3.44 -3.84
C PRO A 25 -8.17 -3.03 -2.54
N ALA A 26 -7.18 -2.15 -2.63
CA ALA A 26 -6.37 -1.75 -1.49
C ALA A 26 -6.13 -0.24 -1.45
N LEU A 27 -5.86 0.25 -0.25
CA LEU A 27 -5.29 1.56 0.01
C LEU A 27 -4.10 1.42 0.94
N THR A 28 -3.20 2.40 0.89
CA THR A 28 -2.10 2.53 1.83
C THR A 28 -1.95 3.98 2.28
N VAL A 29 -1.20 4.17 3.36
CA VAL A 29 -0.95 5.46 3.98
C VAL A 29 0.52 5.58 4.32
N TYR A 30 1.08 6.75 4.07
CA TYR A 30 2.45 7.09 4.43
C TYR A 30 2.47 8.45 5.15
N ASP A 31 3.18 8.49 6.28
CA ASP A 31 3.41 9.73 7.05
C ASP A 31 4.92 9.99 7.10
N ASP A 32 5.33 11.13 6.57
CA ASP A 32 6.70 11.56 6.40
C ASP A 32 7.38 11.98 7.73
N ASN A 33 6.61 12.23 8.79
CA ASN A 33 7.16 12.65 10.08
C ASN A 33 7.84 11.50 10.85
N TRP A 34 7.67 10.24 10.40
CA TRP A 34 8.11 9.03 11.10
C TRP A 34 8.94 8.12 10.20
N PHE A 35 9.74 8.67 9.28
CA PHE A 35 10.69 7.91 8.46
C PHE A 35 11.88 7.32 9.27
N VAL A 36 11.69 7.14 10.57
CA VAL A 36 12.55 6.25 11.36
C VAL A 36 12.03 4.85 11.11
N ARG A 37 12.59 4.18 10.09
CA ARG A 37 12.56 2.71 9.87
C ARG A 37 11.40 1.99 10.58
N ASN A 38 10.15 2.32 10.27
CA ASN A 38 9.04 1.52 10.76
C ASN A 38 8.91 0.30 9.83
N ASP A 39 9.91 -0.58 9.98
CA ASP A 39 10.05 -1.96 9.53
C ASP A 39 9.00 -2.87 10.16
N TYR A 40 7.74 -2.42 10.24
CA TYR A 40 6.67 -3.25 10.76
C TYR A 40 5.74 -3.64 9.62
N ASP A 41 5.41 -4.93 9.55
CA ASP A 41 4.32 -5.49 8.72
C ASP A 41 2.93 -4.98 9.16
N VAL A 42 2.87 -3.85 9.87
CA VAL A 42 1.71 -3.31 10.56
C VAL A 42 1.70 -1.79 10.44
N LEU A 43 0.53 -1.23 10.13
CA LEU A 43 0.29 0.19 10.21
C LEU A 43 0.44 0.69 11.65
N SER A 44 1.23 1.75 11.84
CA SER A 44 1.34 2.42 13.14
C SER A 44 -0.04 2.93 13.61
N VAL A 45 -0.17 3.17 14.91
CA VAL A 45 -1.41 3.74 15.49
C VAL A 45 -1.77 5.07 14.82
N GLY A 46 -0.78 5.91 14.54
CA GLY A 46 -0.98 7.20 13.84
C GLY A 46 -1.52 7.02 12.43
N GLN A 47 -0.88 6.16 11.63
CA GLN A 47 -1.34 5.82 10.27
C GLN A 47 -2.75 5.24 10.26
N ARG A 48 -3.03 4.30 11.18
CA ARG A 48 -4.35 3.70 11.32
C ARG A 48 -5.40 4.75 11.66
N ASN A 49 -5.13 5.61 12.63
CA ASN A 49 -6.05 6.67 13.03
C ASN A 49 -6.25 7.70 11.92
N TYR A 50 -5.21 8.00 11.14
CA TYR A 50 -5.34 8.87 9.96
C TYR A 50 -6.35 8.29 8.95
N VAL A 51 -6.20 7.01 8.60
CA VAL A 51 -7.11 6.32 7.68
C VAL A 51 -8.53 6.26 8.24
N ILE A 52 -8.68 5.92 9.53
CA ILE A 52 -9.98 5.88 10.22
C ILE A 52 -10.66 7.25 10.14
N ASN A 53 -9.97 8.31 10.55
CA ASN A 53 -10.53 9.67 10.56
C ASN A 53 -10.90 10.13 9.15
N TYR A 54 -10.05 9.85 8.16
CA TYR A 54 -10.32 10.17 6.76
C TYR A 54 -11.59 9.47 6.27
N LEU A 55 -11.71 8.16 6.47
CA LEU A 55 -12.85 7.37 6.00
C LEU A 55 -14.13 7.69 6.78
N THR A 56 -14.04 7.97 8.08
CA THR A 56 -15.19 8.43 8.87
C THR A 56 -15.72 9.77 8.38
N GLY A 57 -14.84 10.68 7.94
CA GLY A 57 -15.24 11.90 7.23
C GLY A 57 -15.97 11.66 5.89
N LYS A 58 -15.95 10.42 5.38
CA LYS A 58 -16.66 9.97 4.17
C LYS A 58 -17.85 9.07 4.47
N GLY A 59 -18.28 8.99 5.74
CA GLY A 59 -19.46 8.23 6.17
C GLY A 59 -19.18 6.78 6.57
N PHE A 60 -17.92 6.34 6.59
CA PHE A 60 -17.59 5.04 7.14
C PHE A 60 -17.73 5.02 8.67
N LYS A 61 -18.29 3.94 9.19
CA LYS A 61 -18.45 3.71 10.63
C LYS A 61 -17.61 2.54 11.08
N GLN A 62 -17.03 2.63 12.27
CA GLN A 62 -16.29 1.52 12.84
C GLN A 62 -17.23 0.39 13.22
N LYS A 63 -17.08 -0.77 12.55
CA LYS A 63 -17.82 -2.00 12.89
C LYS A 63 -17.07 -2.80 13.95
N SER A 64 -15.74 -2.80 13.85
CA SER A 64 -14.88 -3.48 14.81
C SER A 64 -13.55 -2.74 14.93
N GLY A 65 -12.70 -3.17 15.88
CA GLY A 65 -11.31 -2.70 15.91
C GLY A 65 -10.61 -2.89 14.57
N ARG A 66 -11.02 -3.84 13.72
CA ARG A 66 -10.36 -4.24 12.47
C ARG A 66 -11.07 -3.84 11.19
N SER A 67 -12.23 -3.18 11.28
CA SER A 67 -13.00 -2.86 10.07
C SER A 67 -13.86 -1.61 10.20
N LEU A 68 -13.99 -0.92 9.08
CA LEU A 68 -14.90 0.19 8.86
C LEU A 68 -15.91 -0.20 7.78
N VAL A 69 -17.16 0.25 7.89
CA VAL A 69 -18.22 -0.07 6.94
C VAL A 69 -18.97 1.17 6.47
N ASN A 70 -19.36 1.20 5.21
CA ASN A 70 -20.26 2.18 4.62
C ASN A 70 -21.14 1.49 3.57
N GLY A 71 -22.40 1.22 3.93
CA GLY A 71 -23.28 0.37 3.12
C GLY A 71 -22.69 -1.03 2.96
N ASP A 72 -22.52 -1.46 1.71
CA ASP A 72 -21.94 -2.76 1.35
C ASP A 72 -20.41 -2.77 1.33
N ILE A 73 -19.76 -1.61 1.49
CA ILE A 73 -18.31 -1.48 1.45
C ILE A 73 -17.73 -1.68 2.84
N THR A 74 -16.77 -2.58 2.96
CA THR A 74 -15.98 -2.85 4.17
C THR A 74 -14.49 -2.58 3.90
N VAL A 75 -13.88 -1.75 4.73
CA VAL A 75 -12.42 -1.54 4.74
C VAL A 75 -11.84 -2.33 5.90
N HIS A 76 -10.93 -3.24 5.61
CA HIS A 76 -10.25 -4.12 6.55
C HIS A 76 -8.87 -3.59 6.90
N PHE A 77 -8.52 -3.66 8.18
CA PHE A 77 -7.15 -3.44 8.65
C PHE A 77 -6.48 -4.79 8.90
N PRO A 78 -5.26 -5.01 8.36
CA PRO A 78 -4.54 -6.25 8.51
C PRO A 78 -4.27 -6.55 9.98
N ARG A 79 -4.20 -7.84 10.30
CA ARG A 79 -3.80 -8.29 11.62
C ARG A 79 -2.31 -7.96 11.81
N PRO A 80 -1.90 -7.51 13.00
CA PRO A 80 -0.50 -7.50 13.34
C PRO A 80 0.07 -8.92 13.14
N GLN A 81 1.06 -9.06 12.27
CA GLN A 81 1.74 -10.34 12.05
C GLN A 81 2.82 -10.49 13.11
N SER A 82 2.81 -11.62 13.84
CA SER A 82 3.82 -11.91 14.87
C SER A 82 5.16 -12.35 14.28
N ASN A 83 5.13 -12.82 13.03
CA ASN A 83 6.30 -13.30 12.32
C ASN A 83 6.89 -12.13 11.56
N LEU A 84 8.09 -11.72 11.96
CA LEU A 84 8.91 -10.80 11.18
C LEU A 84 9.49 -11.57 9.98
N ALA A 85 9.75 -10.88 8.87
CA ALA A 85 10.48 -11.42 7.71
C ALA A 85 9.75 -12.49 6.93
N VAL A 86 8.44 -12.39 6.84
CA VAL A 86 7.62 -13.26 6.02
C VAL A 86 6.65 -12.46 5.17
N SER A 87 6.33 -13.01 4.00
CA SER A 87 5.24 -12.52 3.16
C SER A 87 3.96 -12.36 3.99
N ALA A 88 3.32 -11.20 3.83
CA ALA A 88 2.02 -10.90 4.40
C ALA A 88 0.90 -10.95 3.35
N PHE A 89 1.25 -11.35 2.12
CA PHE A 89 0.33 -11.42 1.00
C PHE A 89 -0.85 -12.36 1.29
N GLN A 90 -2.04 -11.90 0.92
CA GLN A 90 -3.27 -12.69 0.92
C GLN A 90 -3.93 -12.53 -0.47
N PRO A 91 -4.47 -13.61 -1.08
CA PRO A 91 -5.09 -13.55 -2.41
C PRO A 91 -6.19 -12.49 -2.56
N GLU A 92 -6.87 -12.17 -1.46
CA GLU A 92 -7.92 -11.18 -1.39
C GLU A 92 -7.41 -9.76 -1.71
N PHE A 93 -6.13 -9.49 -1.46
CA PHE A 93 -5.51 -8.18 -1.75
C PHE A 93 -5.46 -7.86 -3.24
N VAL A 94 -5.65 -8.85 -4.12
CA VAL A 94 -5.65 -8.67 -5.59
C VAL A 94 -6.98 -9.08 -6.23
N THR A 95 -7.97 -9.48 -5.42
CA THR A 95 -9.25 -9.99 -5.90
C THR A 95 -10.37 -8.98 -5.67
N PHE A 96 -10.87 -8.35 -6.73
CA PHE A 96 -11.99 -7.41 -6.61
C PHE A 96 -13.32 -8.14 -6.40
N ASN A 97 -14.02 -7.77 -5.33
CA ASN A 97 -15.39 -8.20 -5.10
C ASN A 97 -16.37 -7.03 -4.90
N SER A 98 -15.90 -5.80 -5.17
CA SER A 98 -16.58 -4.50 -4.99
C SER A 98 -17.08 -4.16 -3.58
N LYS A 99 -16.76 -5.00 -2.60
CA LYS A 99 -17.25 -4.87 -1.21
C LYS A 99 -16.10 -4.72 -0.23
N ASP A 100 -15.05 -5.50 -0.39
CA ASP A 100 -13.96 -5.58 0.55
C ASP A 100 -12.73 -4.85 0.02
N TYR A 101 -12.19 -3.99 0.87
CA TYR A 101 -10.99 -3.22 0.61
C TYR A 101 -10.00 -3.37 1.75
N TYR A 102 -8.71 -3.34 1.45
CA TYR A 102 -7.66 -3.65 2.43
C TYR A 102 -6.73 -2.45 2.64
N CYS A 103 -6.56 -2.06 3.91
CA CYS A 103 -5.63 -1.00 4.29
C CYS A 103 -4.25 -1.60 4.58
N LEU A 104 -3.37 -1.59 3.59
CA LEU A 104 -2.07 -2.26 3.64
C LEU A 104 -0.94 -1.30 4.03
N THR A 105 0.17 -1.82 4.55
CA THR A 105 1.43 -1.05 4.58
C THR A 105 1.91 -0.78 3.14
N PRO A 106 2.74 0.25 2.90
CA PRO A 106 3.27 0.51 1.56
C PRO A 106 4.00 -0.72 0.96
N THR A 107 4.73 -1.47 1.78
CA THR A 107 5.43 -2.68 1.31
C THR A 107 4.47 -3.83 0.98
N GLN A 108 3.44 -4.06 1.81
CA GLN A 108 2.37 -5.03 1.50
C GLN A 108 1.60 -4.66 0.22
N PHE A 109 1.40 -3.36 -0.01
CA PHE A 109 0.79 -2.85 -1.23
C PHE A 109 1.66 -3.17 -2.46
N ALA A 110 2.97 -2.90 -2.37
CA ALA A 110 3.93 -3.24 -3.42
C ALA A 110 3.97 -4.76 -3.69
N GLU A 111 3.98 -5.57 -2.63
CA GLU A 111 3.91 -7.03 -2.71
C GLU A 111 2.66 -7.49 -3.47
N ALA A 112 1.48 -6.95 -3.13
CA ALA A 112 0.23 -7.26 -3.83
C ALA A 112 0.28 -6.88 -5.33
N LEU A 113 0.90 -5.75 -5.68
CA LEU A 113 1.09 -5.37 -7.10
C LEU A 113 1.99 -6.37 -7.83
N CYS A 114 3.07 -6.85 -7.19
CA CYS A 114 3.93 -7.89 -7.77
C CYS A 114 3.16 -9.19 -7.99
N TYR A 115 2.43 -9.70 -6.99
CA TYR A 115 1.62 -10.91 -7.13
C TYR A 115 0.58 -10.77 -8.23
N ARG A 116 -0.11 -9.62 -8.28
CA ARG A 116 -1.06 -9.32 -9.34
C ARG A 116 -0.39 -9.37 -10.71
N SER A 117 0.77 -8.74 -10.88
CA SER A 117 1.47 -8.69 -12.16
C SER A 117 1.74 -10.08 -12.73
N VAL A 118 2.15 -11.02 -11.87
CA VAL A 118 2.33 -12.42 -12.26
C VAL A 118 0.99 -13.07 -12.61
N ASN A 119 -0.04 -12.87 -11.80
CA ASN A 119 -1.37 -13.48 -12.01
C ASN A 119 -2.02 -13.07 -13.34
N ILE A 120 -1.80 -11.84 -13.80
CA ILE A 120 -2.41 -11.32 -15.03
C ILE A 120 -1.44 -11.25 -16.21
N GLY A 121 -0.19 -11.68 -16.05
CA GLY A 121 0.85 -11.56 -17.08
C GLY A 121 1.16 -10.12 -17.47
N LEU A 122 1.15 -9.20 -16.51
CA LEU A 122 1.43 -7.77 -16.74
C LEU A 122 2.89 -7.60 -17.20
N CYS A 123 3.13 -6.70 -18.16
CA CYS A 123 4.49 -6.44 -18.61
C CYS A 123 5.33 -5.76 -17.50
N GLU A 124 6.63 -5.99 -17.52
CA GLU A 124 7.54 -5.50 -16.48
C GLU A 124 7.55 -3.97 -16.42
N GLN A 125 7.44 -3.28 -17.55
CA GLN A 125 7.40 -1.82 -17.62
C GLN A 125 6.14 -1.24 -16.95
N ASP A 126 4.99 -1.90 -17.10
CA ASP A 126 3.74 -1.45 -16.49
C ASP A 126 3.78 -1.64 -14.96
N LEU A 127 4.34 -2.75 -14.47
CA LEU A 127 4.57 -2.93 -13.04
C LEU A 127 5.54 -1.86 -12.51
N ALA A 128 6.66 -1.63 -13.18
CA ALA A 128 7.63 -0.62 -12.80
C ALA A 128 6.98 0.76 -12.67
N SER A 129 6.12 1.12 -13.63
CA SER A 129 5.33 2.36 -13.60
C SER A 129 4.40 2.42 -12.38
N GLN A 130 3.69 1.34 -12.06
CA GLN A 130 2.81 1.28 -10.88
C GLN A 130 3.58 1.38 -9.56
N LEU A 131 4.75 0.75 -9.46
CA LEU A 131 5.62 0.82 -8.28
C LEU A 131 6.23 2.22 -8.12
N LYS A 132 6.62 2.88 -9.21
CA LYS A 132 7.08 4.28 -9.18
C LYS A 132 5.98 5.24 -8.73
N GLN A 133 4.74 5.05 -9.21
CA GLN A 133 3.57 5.82 -8.74
C GLN A 133 3.32 5.64 -7.23
N LEU A 134 3.52 4.43 -6.72
CA LEU A 134 3.47 4.17 -5.28
C LEU A 134 4.59 4.92 -4.57
N ILE A 135 5.86 4.79 -4.99
CA ILE A 135 7.02 5.48 -4.40
C ILE A 135 6.82 7.00 -4.34
N ASP A 136 6.22 7.57 -5.39
CA ASP A 136 5.95 9.00 -5.49
C ASP A 136 5.09 9.56 -4.35
N LYS A 137 4.24 8.72 -3.75
CA LYS A 137 3.35 9.08 -2.64
C LYS A 137 3.72 8.41 -1.33
N CYS A 138 3.94 7.12 -1.37
CA CYS A 138 4.15 6.23 -0.24
C CYS A 138 5.40 5.36 -0.52
N PRO A 139 6.61 5.89 -0.27
CA PRO A 139 7.84 5.09 -0.29
C PRO A 139 7.69 3.81 0.56
N TYR A 140 8.34 2.73 0.13
CA TYR A 140 8.24 1.43 0.78
C TYR A 140 9.62 0.77 0.93
N ASN A 141 9.69 -0.29 1.72
CA ASN A 141 10.93 -1.03 1.93
C ASN A 141 11.18 -2.02 0.78
N ILE A 142 11.93 -1.57 -0.23
CA ILE A 142 12.26 -2.35 -1.44
C ILE A 142 13.19 -3.53 -1.11
N GLU A 143 14.12 -3.36 -0.17
CA GLU A 143 15.01 -4.42 0.31
C GLU A 143 14.21 -5.54 0.95
N TRP A 144 13.29 -5.19 1.84
CA TRP A 144 12.39 -6.13 2.47
C TRP A 144 11.55 -6.90 1.46
N LEU A 145 10.93 -6.19 0.51
CA LEU A 145 10.13 -6.84 -0.53
C LEU A 145 10.95 -7.88 -1.29
N ARG A 146 12.19 -7.57 -1.66
CA ARG A 146 13.08 -8.54 -2.32
C ARG A 146 13.37 -9.73 -1.42
N ASP A 147 13.66 -9.50 -0.15
CA ASP A 147 14.06 -10.56 0.78
C ASP A 147 12.88 -11.52 1.08
N ILE A 148 11.65 -11.00 1.30
CA ILE A 148 10.46 -11.85 1.50
C ILE A 148 9.99 -12.55 0.22
N SER A 149 10.43 -12.08 -0.95
CA SER A 149 10.10 -12.66 -2.26
C SER A 149 10.94 -13.88 -2.61
N TYR A 150 11.97 -14.21 -1.84
CA TYR A 150 12.85 -15.33 -2.13
C TYR A 150 12.08 -16.66 -2.19
N ARG A 151 12.30 -17.45 -3.24
CA ARG A 151 11.61 -18.71 -3.57
C ARG A 151 10.10 -18.58 -3.77
N THR A 152 9.63 -17.38 -4.11
CA THR A 152 8.23 -17.14 -4.47
C THR A 152 8.09 -16.87 -5.97
N ILE A 153 6.85 -16.85 -6.46
CA ILE A 153 6.56 -16.53 -7.87
C ILE A 153 6.94 -15.09 -8.25
N ILE A 154 7.14 -14.20 -7.27
CA ILE A 154 7.52 -12.80 -7.50
C ILE A 154 9.04 -12.56 -7.34
N GLU A 155 9.84 -13.59 -7.07
CA GLU A 155 11.31 -13.45 -6.89
C GLU A 155 11.98 -12.81 -8.11
N SER A 156 11.72 -13.35 -9.30
CA SER A 156 12.39 -12.90 -10.52
C SER A 156 12.07 -11.43 -10.82
N ILE A 157 10.82 -11.01 -10.66
CA ILE A 157 10.40 -9.65 -10.99
C ILE A 157 10.91 -8.63 -9.96
N THR A 158 10.92 -8.98 -8.67
CA THR A 158 11.45 -8.10 -7.62
C THR A 158 12.97 -7.95 -7.72
N ALA A 159 13.70 -9.03 -8.05
CA ALA A 159 15.14 -8.99 -8.27
C ALA A 159 15.53 -8.10 -9.47
N LYS A 160 14.82 -8.21 -10.60
CA LYS A 160 15.08 -7.41 -11.80
C LYS A 160 14.85 -5.91 -11.57
N GLN A 161 13.76 -5.56 -10.89
CA GLN A 161 13.35 -4.17 -10.66
C GLN A 161 14.14 -3.48 -9.53
N PHE A 162 14.85 -4.25 -8.72
CA PHE A 162 15.48 -3.78 -7.48
C PHE A 162 16.35 -2.52 -7.66
N SER A 163 17.36 -2.59 -8.53
CA SER A 163 18.33 -1.50 -8.70
C SER A 163 17.68 -0.22 -9.22
N GLU A 164 16.74 -0.34 -10.16
CA GLU A 164 16.03 0.80 -10.74
C GLU A 164 15.12 1.48 -9.70
N LEU A 165 14.33 0.71 -8.96
CA LEU A 165 13.41 1.24 -7.96
C LEU A 165 14.15 1.85 -6.78
N MET A 166 15.27 1.27 -6.36
CA MET A 166 16.13 1.85 -5.30
C MET A 166 16.69 3.21 -5.72
N ALA A 167 17.22 3.32 -6.94
CA ALA A 167 17.72 4.59 -7.47
C ALA A 167 16.61 5.64 -7.54
N TYR A 168 15.45 5.27 -8.11
CA TYR A 168 14.30 6.16 -8.23
C TYR A 168 13.78 6.63 -6.88
N GLN A 169 13.61 5.72 -5.91
CA GLN A 169 13.16 6.09 -4.56
C GLN A 169 14.15 7.02 -3.87
N ALA A 170 15.46 6.80 -4.02
CA ALA A 170 16.47 7.70 -3.46
C ALA A 170 16.34 9.13 -4.00
N GLU A 171 16.05 9.29 -5.29
CA GLU A 171 15.80 10.60 -5.92
C GLU A 171 14.52 11.25 -5.39
N VAL A 172 13.41 10.50 -5.35
CA VAL A 172 12.12 10.98 -4.83
C VAL A 172 12.27 11.42 -3.37
N VAL A 173 12.95 10.61 -2.55
CA VAL A 173 13.15 10.92 -1.13
C VAL A 173 14.01 12.16 -0.95
N LYS A 174 15.08 12.27 -1.73
CA LYS A 174 15.95 13.45 -1.76
C LYS A 174 15.18 14.72 -2.16
N ALA A 175 14.25 14.64 -3.09
CA ALA A 175 13.49 15.78 -3.57
C ALA A 175 12.36 16.19 -2.62
N LYS A 176 11.60 15.22 -2.09
CA LYS A 176 10.34 15.47 -1.37
C LYS A 176 10.47 15.50 0.15
N PHE A 177 11.36 14.69 0.74
CA PHE A 177 11.39 14.47 2.19
C PHE A 177 12.58 15.12 2.91
N LYS A 178 13.50 15.79 2.20
CA LYS A 178 14.69 16.44 2.78
C LYS A 178 14.45 17.66 3.68
N MET A 179 13.21 18.12 3.83
CA MET A 179 12.91 19.36 4.58
C MET A 179 12.45 19.16 6.03
N LYS A 180 12.35 17.93 6.56
CA LYS A 180 12.00 17.73 7.97
C LYS A 180 13.25 17.32 8.74
N LYS A 181 13.89 18.33 9.37
CA LYS A 181 14.93 18.14 10.38
C LYS A 181 14.45 17.09 11.39
N ALA A 182 15.30 16.10 11.62
CA ALA A 182 15.21 15.20 12.75
C ALA A 182 14.91 16.00 14.03
N LEU A 183 13.86 15.59 14.74
CA LEU A 183 13.74 15.82 16.18
C LEU A 183 14.25 14.56 16.87
#